data_AF-A0A235HQ83-F1
#
_entry.id   AF-A0A235HQ83-F1
#
_cell.length_a   1.000
_cell.length_b   1.000
_cell.length_c   1.000
_cell.angle_alpha   90.00
_cell.angle_beta   90.00
_cell.angle_gamma   90.00
#
_symmetry.space_group_name_H-M   'P 1'
#
loop_
_entity.id
_entity.type
_entity.pdbx_description
1 polymer ?
#
loop_
_entity_poly.entity_id
_entity_poly.type
_entity_poly.pdbx_seq_one_letter_code
_entity_poly.pdbx_strand_id
1 'polypeptide(L)'
;MTCELAFLPVGNADTIVIRADSSSVVIIDLHKIPILLKWLQNNKANVISRIYITHEHRDHFPSLEDLVTFLDNWLKRGGTIGTLCLPYEVYKEARKKVSADRASNKRLEDALLRLRQWEQKNIINFIEATRGSNPYTQGDLEIHILHPGLLYAQDHLATIRGRDNEISVVSCCTFNLHKIEIG
;
A
#
# COMPACT_ATOMS: atom_id res chain seq x y z
N MET A 1 24.86 8.10 -6.44
CA MET A 1 23.65 8.10 -5.59
C MET A 1 23.50 6.73 -4.97
N THR A 2 22.91 6.63 -3.77
CA THR A 2 22.73 5.36 -3.05
C THR A 2 21.24 5.11 -2.82
N CYS A 3 20.75 3.93 -3.22
CA CYS A 3 19.43 3.46 -2.84
C CYS A 3 19.55 2.63 -1.56
N GLU A 4 18.75 2.96 -0.56
CA GLU A 4 18.60 2.16 0.65
C GLU A 4 17.35 1.31 0.55
N LEU A 5 17.50 0.04 0.90
CA LEU A 5 16.43 -0.92 1.05
C LEU A 5 16.45 -1.43 2.50
N ALA A 6 15.43 -1.08 3.27
CA ALA A 6 15.32 -1.45 4.68
C ALA A 6 14.17 -2.43 4.90
N PHE A 7 14.51 -3.68 5.24
CA PHE A 7 13.56 -4.67 5.72
C PHE A 7 13.33 -4.45 7.22
N LEU A 8 12.13 -4.05 7.61
CA LEU A 8 11.85 -3.75 9.00
C LEU A 8 11.67 -5.05 9.82
N PRO A 9 12.12 -5.09 11.08
CA PRO A 9 12.05 -6.30 11.91
C PRO A 9 10.62 -6.51 12.44
N VAL A 10 9.71 -6.88 11.55
CA VAL A 10 8.28 -7.02 11.84
C VAL A 10 7.87 -8.49 12.10
N GLY A 11 8.81 -9.44 12.05
CA GLY A 11 8.58 -10.86 12.34
C GLY A 11 8.51 -11.68 11.04
N ASN A 12 7.56 -12.62 10.98
CA ASN A 12 7.30 -13.44 9.77
C ASN A 12 6.35 -12.69 8.81
N ALA A 13 6.66 -11.43 8.54
CA ALA A 13 5.79 -10.47 7.88
C ALA A 13 6.68 -9.47 7.13
N ASP A 14 6.09 -8.72 6.20
CA ASP A 14 6.85 -7.77 5.41
C ASP A 14 6.42 -6.32 5.67
N THR A 15 7.42 -5.47 5.90
CA THR A 15 7.35 -4.02 5.77
C THR A 15 8.71 -3.56 5.26
N ILE A 16 8.76 -3.12 4.02
CA ILE A 16 10.00 -2.74 3.35
C ILE A 16 9.94 -1.24 3.04
N VAL A 17 11.02 -0.53 3.36
CA VAL A 17 11.18 0.89 2.99
C VAL A 17 12.27 1.02 1.94
N ILE A 18 11.93 1.65 0.82
CA ILE A 18 12.85 1.94 -0.28
C ILE A 18 13.08 3.46 -0.31
N ARG A 19 14.34 3.86 -0.30
CA ARG A 19 14.74 5.27 -0.27
C ARG A 19 15.87 5.53 -1.27
N ALA A 20 15.57 6.24 -2.35
CA ALA A 20 16.57 6.61 -3.37
C ALA A 20 17.30 7.93 -3.06
N ASP A 21 16.69 8.81 -2.26
CA ASP A 21 17.28 10.07 -1.79
C ASP A 21 16.76 10.45 -0.40
N SER A 22 17.22 11.58 0.16
CA SER A 22 16.84 12.01 1.51
C SER A 22 15.41 12.58 1.61
N SER A 23 14.70 12.76 0.50
CA SER A 23 13.47 13.56 0.45
C SER A 23 12.20 12.75 0.63
N SER A 24 12.18 11.49 0.17
CA SER A 24 10.96 10.68 0.20
C SER A 24 11.24 9.18 0.23
N VAL A 25 10.21 8.41 0.59
CA VAL A 25 10.28 6.96 0.64
C VAL A 25 9.14 6.30 -0.12
N VAL A 26 9.40 5.09 -0.61
CA VAL A 26 8.38 4.13 -1.04
C VAL A 26 8.29 3.05 0.03
N ILE A 27 7.07 2.59 0.31
CA ILE A 27 6.82 1.54 1.29
C ILE A 27 6.16 0.36 0.58
N ILE A 28 6.63 -0.85 0.87
CA ILE A 28 5.97 -2.11 0.52
C ILE A 28 5.44 -2.71 1.81
N ASP A 29 4.14 -2.96 1.87
CA ASP A 29 3.38 -3.50 3.00
C ASP A 29 3.44 -2.65 4.29
N LEU A 30 2.54 -2.94 5.21
CA LEU A 30 2.28 -2.13 6.40
C LEU A 30 2.06 -2.99 7.65
N HIS A 31 2.88 -4.01 7.86
CA HIS A 31 2.86 -4.73 9.13
C HIS A 31 3.52 -3.94 10.27
N LYS A 32 2.96 -4.07 11.48
CA LYS A 32 3.44 -3.41 12.71
C LYS A 32 3.80 -1.93 12.51
N ILE A 33 2.81 -1.12 12.13
CA ILE A 33 2.90 0.33 11.91
C ILE A 33 3.78 1.09 12.94
N PRO A 34 3.77 0.80 14.26
CA PRO A 34 4.67 1.48 15.19
C PRO A 34 6.17 1.35 14.87
N ILE A 35 6.60 0.22 14.31
CA ILE A 35 7.99 -0.01 13.90
C ILE A 35 8.33 0.87 12.69
N LEU A 36 7.43 0.91 11.70
CA LEU A 36 7.55 1.81 10.55
C LEU A 36 7.62 3.28 10.98
N LEU A 37 6.73 3.72 11.86
CA LEU A 37 6.74 5.11 12.36
C LEU A 37 8.06 5.46 13.05
N LYS A 38 8.60 4.57 13.87
CA LYS A 38 9.91 4.76 14.51
C LYS A 38 11.03 4.87 13.47
N TRP A 39 11.00 4.02 12.44
CA TRP A 39 11.98 4.08 11.35
C TRP A 39 11.90 5.42 10.61
N LEU A 40 10.71 5.86 10.23
CA LEU A 40 10.47 7.13 9.51
C LEU A 40 10.99 8.32 10.33
N GLN A 41 10.71 8.34 11.64
CA GLN A 41 11.16 9.38 12.56
C GLN A 41 12.70 9.41 12.68
N ASN A 42 13.32 8.26 12.92
CA ASN A 42 14.78 8.15 13.06
C ASN A 42 15.50 8.60 11.77
N ASN A 43 14.87 8.37 10.62
CA ASN A 43 15.40 8.70 9.31
C ASN A 43 14.96 10.06 8.78
N LYS A 44 14.21 10.85 9.57
CA LYS A 44 13.66 12.17 9.20
C LYS A 44 12.87 12.16 7.88
N ALA A 45 12.25 11.04 7.54
CA ALA A 45 11.40 10.92 6.37
C ALA A 45 10.02 11.52 6.69
N ASN A 46 9.56 12.48 5.90
CA ASN A 46 8.25 13.12 6.04
C ASN A 46 7.35 12.95 4.79
N VAL A 47 7.92 12.50 3.67
CA VAL A 47 7.19 12.22 2.43
C VAL A 47 7.17 10.73 2.16
N ILE A 48 5.97 10.16 2.05
CA ILE A 48 5.75 8.82 1.52
C ILE A 48 5.24 8.99 0.08
N SER A 49 6.12 8.78 -0.90
CA SER A 49 5.73 8.95 -2.31
C SER A 49 4.70 7.93 -2.73
N ARG A 50 4.90 6.66 -2.34
CA ARG A 50 4.02 5.57 -2.70
C ARG A 50 4.02 4.46 -1.66
N ILE A 51 2.86 3.87 -1.42
CA ILE A 51 2.69 2.65 -0.65
C ILE A 51 2.14 1.58 -1.59
N TYR A 52 2.80 0.43 -1.64
CA TYR A 52 2.30 -0.77 -2.29
C TYR A 52 1.87 -1.76 -1.21
N ILE A 53 0.63 -2.22 -1.24
CA ILE A 53 0.21 -3.36 -0.42
C ILE A 53 0.17 -4.58 -1.34
N THR A 54 0.96 -5.60 -1.01
CA THR A 54 1.14 -6.77 -1.84
C THR A 54 -0.11 -7.64 -1.83
N HIS A 55 -0.74 -7.82 -0.68
CA HIS A 55 -1.94 -8.63 -0.54
C HIS A 55 -2.69 -8.33 0.77
N GLU A 56 -3.87 -8.92 0.99
CA GLU A 56 -4.80 -8.47 2.05
C GLU A 56 -4.62 -9.18 3.40
N HIS A 57 -3.68 -10.13 3.50
CA HIS A 57 -3.37 -10.81 4.74
C HIS A 57 -2.79 -9.88 5.82
N ARG A 58 -3.05 -10.22 7.09
CA ARG A 58 -2.78 -9.35 8.26
C ARG A 58 -1.30 -9.07 8.50
N ASP A 59 -0.43 -9.96 8.03
CA ASP A 59 1.02 -9.87 8.02
C ASP A 59 1.58 -8.93 6.93
N HIS A 60 0.73 -8.39 6.06
CA HIS A 60 1.10 -7.41 5.03
C HIS A 60 0.22 -6.16 5.08
N PHE A 61 -1.07 -6.34 5.36
CA PHE A 61 -2.09 -5.31 5.37
C PHE A 61 -2.76 -5.18 6.74
N PRO A 62 -2.74 -4.00 7.38
CA PRO A 62 -3.57 -3.74 8.55
C PRO A 62 -5.05 -3.74 8.15
N SER A 63 -5.97 -3.81 9.13
CA SER A 63 -7.39 -3.57 8.82
C SER A 63 -7.57 -2.21 8.15
N LEU A 64 -8.62 -2.06 7.33
CA LEU A 64 -8.86 -0.80 6.61
C LEU A 64 -9.03 0.38 7.57
N GLU A 65 -9.64 0.13 8.73
CA GLU A 65 -9.81 1.10 9.80
C GLU A 65 -8.48 1.52 10.42
N ASP A 66 -7.58 0.56 10.66
CA ASP A 66 -6.26 0.85 11.23
C ASP A 66 -5.36 1.53 10.20
N LEU A 67 -5.47 1.17 8.91
CA LEU A 67 -4.84 1.88 7.80
C LEU A 67 -5.25 3.35 7.80
N VAL A 68 -6.57 3.64 7.78
CA VAL A 68 -7.07 5.02 7.78
C VAL A 68 -6.59 5.76 9.02
N THR A 69 -6.61 5.13 10.19
CA THR A 69 -6.12 5.73 11.43
C THR A 69 -4.64 6.13 11.32
N PHE A 70 -3.81 5.27 10.74
CA PHE A 70 -2.41 5.56 10.48
C PHE A 70 -2.23 6.73 9.51
N LEU A 71 -2.90 6.69 8.36
CA LEU A 71 -2.80 7.73 7.32
C LEU A 71 -3.27 9.10 7.86
N ASP A 72 -4.38 9.13 8.60
CA ASP A 72 -4.88 10.38 9.23
C ASP A 72 -3.87 10.94 10.24
N ASN A 73 -3.29 10.07 11.08
CA ASN A 73 -2.29 10.50 12.06
C ASN A 73 -1.00 10.98 11.40
N TRP A 74 -0.59 10.36 10.30
CA TRP A 74 0.56 10.79 9.50
C TRP A 74 0.33 12.18 8.91
N LEU A 75 -0.80 12.39 8.23
CA LEU A 75 -1.17 13.67 7.63
C LEU A 75 -1.30 14.78 8.68
N LYS A 76 -1.91 14.50 9.83
CA LYS A 76 -2.05 15.46 10.95
C LYS A 76 -0.71 15.93 11.52
N ARG A 77 0.34 15.11 11.42
CA ARG A 77 1.70 15.45 11.87
C ARG A 77 2.50 16.22 10.82
N GLY A 78 1.89 16.58 9.69
CA GLY A 78 2.53 17.29 8.59
C GLY A 78 3.26 16.38 7.60
N GLY A 79 3.11 15.06 7.72
CA GLY A 79 3.59 14.12 6.71
C GLY A 79 2.73 14.15 5.44
N THR A 80 3.29 13.72 4.32
CA THR A 80 2.55 13.64 3.04
C THR A 80 2.56 12.21 2.50
N ILE A 81 1.53 11.90 1.72
CA ILE A 81 1.35 10.61 1.05
C ILE A 81 0.91 10.87 -0.37
N GLY A 82 1.70 10.43 -1.36
CA GLY A 82 1.38 10.64 -2.77
C GLY A 82 0.34 9.64 -3.27
N THR A 83 0.66 8.36 -3.21
CA THR A 83 -0.18 7.30 -3.79
C THR A 83 -0.26 6.07 -2.89
N LEU A 84 -1.44 5.48 -2.77
CA LEU A 84 -1.66 4.19 -2.12
C LEU A 84 -2.19 3.19 -3.15
N CYS A 85 -1.46 2.09 -3.34
CA CYS A 85 -1.90 0.96 -4.15
C CYS A 85 -2.61 -0.03 -3.23
N LEU A 86 -3.94 -0.04 -3.25
CA LEU A 86 -4.74 -0.96 -2.45
C LEU A 86 -4.82 -2.34 -3.13
N PRO A 87 -4.90 -3.44 -2.37
CA PRO A 87 -5.14 -4.76 -2.94
C PRO A 87 -6.53 -4.83 -3.60
N TYR A 88 -6.69 -5.77 -4.53
CA TYR A 88 -7.97 -6.01 -5.20
C TYR A 88 -9.07 -6.35 -4.19
N GLU A 89 -10.29 -5.96 -4.51
CA GLU A 89 -11.51 -6.23 -3.75
C GLU A 89 -11.58 -5.69 -2.32
N VAL A 90 -10.49 -5.27 -1.66
CA VAL A 90 -10.51 -4.74 -0.28
C VAL A 90 -11.59 -3.68 -0.08
N TYR A 91 -11.65 -2.69 -0.98
CA TYR A 91 -12.68 -1.65 -0.93
C TYR A 91 -14.08 -2.22 -1.16
N LYS A 92 -14.24 -3.11 -2.14
CA LYS A 92 -15.54 -3.71 -2.51
C LYS A 92 -16.10 -4.62 -1.42
N GLU A 93 -15.27 -5.46 -0.82
CA GLU A 93 -15.65 -6.32 0.31
C GLU A 93 -15.97 -5.51 1.57
N ALA A 94 -15.19 -4.46 1.86
CA ALA A 94 -15.51 -3.53 2.94
C ALA A 94 -16.88 -2.86 2.72
N ARG A 95 -17.18 -2.44 1.49
CA ARG A 95 -18.49 -1.87 1.13
C ARG A 95 -19.62 -2.88 1.31
N LYS A 96 -19.44 -4.14 0.89
CA LYS A 96 -20.43 -5.21 1.09
C LYS A 96 -20.72 -5.44 2.57
N LYS A 97 -19.68 -5.50 3.43
CA LYS A 97 -19.84 -5.65 4.88
C LYS A 97 -20.68 -4.51 5.49
N VAL A 98 -20.37 -3.26 5.13
CA VAL A 98 -21.14 -2.09 5.60
C VAL A 98 -22.57 -2.10 5.09
N SER A 99 -22.80 -2.50 3.84
CA SER A 99 -24.16 -2.61 3.28
C SER A 99 -24.99 -3.72 3.94
N ALA A 100 -24.36 -4.81 4.39
CA ALA A 100 -25.05 -5.89 5.08
C ALA A 100 -25.48 -5.53 6.50
N ASP A 101 -24.62 -4.82 7.25
CA ASP A 101 -24.96 -4.32 8.59
C ASP A 101 -24.18 -3.04 8.91
N ARG A 102 -24.83 -1.91 8.68
CA ARG A 102 -24.22 -0.59 8.89
C ARG A 102 -23.98 -0.28 10.37
N ALA A 103 -24.82 -0.77 11.26
CA ALA A 103 -24.75 -0.44 12.68
C ALA A 103 -23.52 -1.08 13.32
N SER A 104 -23.26 -2.36 13.02
CA SER A 104 -22.06 -3.05 13.52
C SER A 104 -20.77 -2.62 12.82
N ASN A 105 -20.84 -2.13 11.58
CA ASN A 105 -19.67 -1.75 10.78
C ASN A 105 -19.42 -0.24 10.72
N LYS A 106 -19.82 0.52 11.75
CA LYS A 106 -19.72 1.99 11.72
C LYS A 106 -18.29 2.51 11.53
N ARG A 107 -17.30 1.93 12.21
CA ARG A 107 -15.87 2.29 12.04
C ARG A 107 -15.39 2.07 10.60
N LEU A 108 -15.78 0.94 10.00
CA LEU A 108 -15.43 0.61 8.63
C LEU A 108 -16.11 1.57 7.63
N GLU A 109 -17.36 1.94 7.88
CA GLU A 109 -18.05 2.96 7.09
C GLU A 109 -17.31 4.30 7.13
N ASP A 110 -16.93 4.76 8.32
CA ASP A 110 -16.22 6.03 8.49
C ASP A 110 -14.85 6.00 7.80
N ALA A 111 -14.15 4.86 7.85
CA ALA A 111 -12.90 4.63 7.12
C ALA A 111 -13.10 4.74 5.60
N LEU A 112 -14.12 4.08 5.05
CA LEU A 112 -14.45 4.15 3.62
C LEU A 112 -14.83 5.57 3.17
N LEU A 113 -15.57 6.30 3.99
CA LEU A 113 -15.88 7.71 3.74
C LEU A 113 -14.60 8.56 3.74
N ARG A 114 -13.67 8.29 4.65
CA ARG A 114 -12.41 9.03 4.76
C ARG A 114 -11.52 8.83 3.54
N LEU A 115 -11.39 7.59 3.05
CA LEU A 115 -10.67 7.28 1.81
C LEU A 115 -11.23 8.08 0.63
N ARG A 116 -12.56 8.07 0.47
CA ARG A 116 -13.24 8.82 -0.60
C ARG A 116 -13.04 10.33 -0.47
N GLN A 117 -13.04 10.87 0.74
CA GLN A 117 -12.77 12.29 0.97
C GLN A 117 -11.34 12.68 0.57
N TRP A 118 -10.36 11.83 0.86
CA TRP A 118 -8.98 12.06 0.44
C TRP A 118 -8.82 12.03 -1.07
N GLU A 119 -9.45 11.06 -1.73
CA GLU A 119 -9.46 10.96 -3.19
C GLU A 119 -10.09 12.21 -3.83
N GLN A 120 -11.28 12.60 -3.40
CA GLN A 120 -12.00 13.77 -3.93
C GLN A 120 -11.25 15.09 -3.74
N LYS A 121 -10.44 15.19 -2.67
CA LYS A 121 -9.64 16.38 -2.36
C LYS A 121 -8.22 16.30 -2.93
N ASN A 122 -7.89 15.25 -3.70
CA ASN A 122 -6.55 14.98 -4.20
C ASN A 122 -5.47 14.98 -3.08
N ILE A 123 -5.82 14.48 -1.89
CA ILE A 123 -4.91 14.37 -0.75
C ILE A 123 -4.07 13.09 -0.87
N ILE A 124 -4.69 11.99 -1.31
CA ILE A 124 -4.03 10.71 -1.59
C ILE A 124 -4.61 10.20 -2.89
N ASN A 125 -3.75 9.80 -3.83
CA ASN A 125 -4.18 9.09 -5.03
C ASN A 125 -4.31 7.60 -4.74
N PHE A 126 -5.41 6.98 -5.18
CA PHE A 126 -5.61 5.54 -5.06
C PHE A 126 -5.52 4.93 -6.44
N ILE A 127 -4.70 3.88 -6.59
CA ILE A 127 -4.55 3.14 -7.83
C ILE A 127 -4.58 1.65 -7.55
N GLU A 128 -4.91 0.86 -8.57
CA GLU A 128 -4.75 -0.59 -8.51
C GLU A 128 -3.29 -0.97 -8.82
N ALA A 129 -2.81 -1.99 -8.12
CA ALA A 129 -1.52 -2.59 -8.43
C ALA A 129 -1.66 -3.61 -9.59
N THR A 130 -1.48 -3.15 -10.83
CA THR A 130 -1.53 -3.97 -12.06
C THR A 130 -0.21 -3.93 -12.83
N ARG A 131 0.20 -5.08 -13.39
CA ARG A 131 1.35 -5.18 -14.29
C ARG A 131 1.18 -4.24 -15.48
N GLY A 132 2.24 -3.51 -15.78
CA GLY A 132 2.32 -2.62 -16.94
C GLY A 132 1.55 -1.31 -16.77
N SER A 133 0.91 -1.08 -15.62
CA SER A 133 0.29 0.20 -15.31
C SER A 133 1.09 0.94 -14.23
N ASN A 134 1.02 2.27 -14.30
CA ASN A 134 1.48 3.18 -13.23
C ASN A 134 2.88 2.85 -12.66
N PRO A 135 3.94 2.66 -13.47
CA PRO A 135 5.28 2.46 -12.93
C PRO A 135 5.65 3.65 -12.03
N TYR A 136 6.38 3.37 -10.95
CA TYR A 136 6.94 4.42 -10.13
C TYR A 136 8.33 4.77 -10.64
N THR A 137 8.63 6.06 -10.74
CA THR A 137 9.94 6.56 -11.12
C THR A 137 10.33 7.74 -10.24
N GLN A 138 11.53 7.72 -9.66
CA GLN A 138 12.13 8.84 -8.94
C GLN A 138 13.65 8.81 -9.15
N GLY A 139 14.19 9.76 -9.91
CA GLY A 139 15.60 9.72 -10.30
C GLY A 139 15.93 8.40 -11.01
N ASP A 140 16.94 7.68 -10.52
CA ASP A 140 17.36 6.37 -11.05
C ASP A 140 16.56 5.18 -10.47
N LEU A 141 15.60 5.43 -9.56
CA LEU A 141 14.75 4.39 -8.98
C LEU A 141 13.50 4.19 -9.84
N GLU A 142 13.30 2.96 -10.30
CA GLU A 142 12.09 2.51 -10.95
C GLU A 142 11.47 1.33 -10.20
N ILE A 143 10.14 1.34 -10.02
CA ILE A 143 9.43 0.19 -9.47
C ILE A 143 8.31 -0.18 -10.45
N HIS A 144 8.40 -1.41 -10.96
CA HIS A 144 7.46 -1.99 -11.90
C HIS A 144 6.67 -3.09 -11.22
N ILE A 145 5.37 -3.16 -11.50
CA ILE A 145 4.55 -4.30 -11.10
C ILE A 145 4.71 -5.39 -12.14
N LEU A 146 5.09 -6.60 -11.71
CA LEU A 146 5.25 -7.80 -12.55
C LEU A 146 4.02 -8.72 -12.50
N HIS A 147 3.24 -8.64 -11.43
CA HIS A 147 2.01 -9.39 -11.23
C HIS A 147 1.10 -8.61 -10.27
N PRO A 148 -0.23 -8.69 -10.40
CA PRO A 148 -1.00 -9.38 -11.45
C PRO A 148 -1.13 -8.59 -12.74
N GLY A 149 -1.35 -9.28 -13.86
CA GLY A 149 -1.90 -8.64 -15.05
C GLY A 149 -3.39 -8.33 -14.87
N LEU A 150 -3.88 -7.25 -15.48
CA LEU A 150 -5.29 -6.82 -15.36
C LEU A 150 -6.30 -7.93 -15.67
N LEU A 151 -6.16 -8.59 -16.82
CA LEU A 151 -7.09 -9.66 -17.24
C LEU A 151 -7.01 -10.87 -16.32
N TYR A 152 -5.80 -11.25 -15.89
CA TYR A 152 -5.62 -12.33 -14.92
C TYR A 152 -6.35 -12.03 -13.61
N ALA A 153 -6.21 -10.81 -13.09
CA ALA A 153 -6.89 -10.39 -11.88
C ALA A 153 -8.42 -10.48 -12.05
N GLN A 154 -8.96 -9.97 -13.17
CA GLN A 154 -10.39 -10.02 -13.45
C GLN A 154 -10.93 -11.46 -13.58
N ASP A 155 -10.22 -12.33 -14.29
CA ASP A 155 -10.62 -13.73 -14.47
C ASP A 155 -10.59 -14.50 -13.13
N HIS A 156 -9.54 -14.30 -12.35
CA HIS A 156 -9.38 -14.90 -11.02
C HIS A 156 -10.53 -14.50 -10.09
N LEU A 157 -10.83 -13.20 -10.02
CA LEU A 157 -11.94 -12.66 -9.21
C LEU A 157 -13.33 -13.13 -9.66
N ALA A 158 -13.52 -13.39 -10.96
CA ALA A 158 -14.80 -13.84 -11.51
C ALA A 158 -15.05 -15.34 -11.30
N THR A 159 -13.99 -16.15 -11.32
CA THR A 159 -14.09 -17.62 -11.32
C THR A 159 -14.02 -18.23 -9.93
N ILE A 160 -13.25 -17.66 -9.01
CA ILE A 160 -13.07 -18.21 -7.67
C ILE A 160 -14.12 -17.59 -6.73
N ARG A 161 -15.05 -18.44 -6.26
CA ARG A 161 -16.04 -18.11 -5.24
C ARG A 161 -15.55 -18.63 -3.89
N GLY A 162 -14.77 -17.86 -3.14
CA GLY A 162 -14.32 -18.31 -1.82
C GLY A 162 -13.24 -17.44 -1.21
N ARG A 163 -12.85 -17.73 0.03
CA ARG A 163 -11.92 -16.94 0.86
C ARG A 163 -10.46 -16.90 0.35
N ASP A 164 -10.18 -17.54 -0.79
CA ASP A 164 -8.85 -17.68 -1.38
C ASP A 164 -8.69 -16.81 -2.64
N ASN A 165 -9.41 -15.68 -2.71
CA ASN A 165 -9.43 -14.73 -3.85
C ASN A 165 -8.19 -13.82 -3.91
N GLU A 166 -7.09 -14.25 -3.30
CA GLU A 166 -5.97 -13.35 -3.10
C GLU A 166 -5.11 -13.26 -4.34
N ILE A 167 -4.88 -12.02 -4.78
CA ILE A 167 -4.01 -11.71 -5.88
C ILE A 167 -2.82 -10.92 -5.35
N SER A 168 -1.70 -11.61 -5.15
CA SER A 168 -0.48 -10.99 -4.64
C SER A 168 0.18 -10.11 -5.69
N VAL A 169 0.63 -8.92 -5.28
CA VAL A 169 1.39 -8.01 -6.12
C VAL A 169 2.86 -8.38 -6.03
N VAL A 170 3.46 -8.68 -7.18
CA VAL A 170 4.91 -8.85 -7.31
C VAL A 170 5.46 -7.60 -7.97
N SER A 171 6.51 -7.03 -7.40
CA SER A 171 7.16 -5.83 -7.90
C SER A 171 8.65 -6.05 -8.17
N CYS A 172 9.20 -5.27 -9.08
CA CYS A 172 10.60 -5.24 -9.40
C CYS A 172 11.11 -3.82 -9.21
N CYS A 173 12.05 -3.68 -8.28
CA CYS A 173 12.77 -2.45 -8.02
C CYS A 173 14.06 -2.44 -8.85
N THR A 174 14.27 -1.40 -9.64
CA THR A 174 15.50 -1.19 -10.39
C THR A 174 16.15 0.11 -9.95
N PHE A 175 17.44 0.08 -9.64
CA PHE A 175 18.22 1.27 -9.34
C PHE A 175 19.54 1.25 -10.10
N ASN A 176 19.81 2.27 -10.93
CA ASN A 176 21.05 2.35 -11.72
C ASN A 176 21.35 1.04 -12.50
N LEU A 177 20.33 0.46 -13.15
CA LEU A 177 20.38 -0.80 -13.89
C LEU A 177 20.59 -2.10 -13.07
N HIS A 178 20.60 -2.02 -11.74
CA HIS A 178 20.57 -3.20 -10.85
C HIS A 178 19.14 -3.56 -10.46
N LYS A 179 18.76 -4.84 -10.65
CA LYS A 179 17.41 -5.37 -10.43
C LYS A 179 17.30 -6.06 -9.06
N ILE A 180 16.25 -5.74 -8.31
CA ILE A 180 15.84 -6.41 -7.06
C ILE A 180 14.36 -6.79 -7.20
N GLU A 181 14.03 -8.07 -7.09
CA GLU A 181 12.65 -8.55 -7.11
C GLU A 181 12.08 -8.58 -5.68
N ILE A 182 10.85 -8.10 -5.51
CA ILE A 182 10.13 -8.00 -4.23
C ILE A 182 8.73 -8.56 -4.45
N GLY A 183 8.37 -9.65 -3.78
CA GLY A 183 7.07 -10.28 -3.88
C GLY A 183 6.78 -11.16 -2.68
#